data_AF-A0A5B7UFD8-F1
#
_entry.id   AF-A0A5B7UFD8-F1
#
_cell.length_a   1.000
_cell.length_b   1.000
_cell.length_c   1.000
_cell.angle_alpha   90.00
_cell.angle_beta   90.00
_cell.angle_gamma   90.00
#
_symmetry.space_group_name_H-M   'P 1'
#
loop_
_entity.id
_entity.type
_entity.pdbx_description
1 polymer ?
#
loop_
_entity_poly.entity_id
_entity_poly.type
_entity_poly.pdbx_seq_one_letter_code
_entity_poly.pdbx_strand_id
1 'polypeptide(L)'
;MINERRPWGQIVFNFPIGKDWKFQQRVRYDARFKEKVQNGEVMDGHYGFNHRIRYMINLRKTIDGKPFNQHSTFLSVNNEVLVNFGKEISGNHLDQYRASLFLGKNYKNTTIQLGYMYRFSPQKTLNNYKHYHGLTLWISQNYKFKKPKGSI
;
A
#
# COMPACT_ATOMS: atom_id res chain seq x y z
N MET A 1 4.40 -23.32 -9.15
CA MET A 1 4.04 -21.99 -8.60
C MET A 1 5.35 -21.32 -8.21
N ILE A 2 5.66 -20.12 -8.70
CA ILE A 2 6.94 -19.44 -8.43
C ILE A 2 6.96 -18.97 -6.97
N ASN A 3 8.04 -19.26 -6.25
CA ASN A 3 8.24 -18.79 -4.89
C ASN A 3 8.74 -17.33 -4.87
N GLU A 4 8.06 -16.45 -4.13
CA GLU A 4 8.53 -15.09 -3.86
C GLU A 4 8.56 -14.85 -2.36
N ARG A 5 9.76 -14.66 -1.79
CA ARG A 5 9.90 -14.17 -0.41
C ARG A 5 9.96 -12.65 -0.43
N ARG A 6 9.18 -12.00 0.43
CA ARG A 6 9.07 -10.54 0.43
C ARG A 6 8.99 -9.89 1.82
N PRO A 7 10.05 -9.96 2.65
CA PRO A 7 10.12 -9.18 3.87
C PRO A 7 9.95 -7.68 3.57
N TRP A 8 9.26 -6.98 4.46
CA TRP A 8 8.92 -5.58 4.25
C TRP A 8 8.88 -4.81 5.58
N GLY A 9 9.11 -3.52 5.50
CA GLY A 9 8.98 -2.57 6.60
C GLY A 9 8.34 -1.28 6.11
N GLN A 10 7.67 -0.55 7.00
CA GLN A 10 7.05 0.72 6.63
C GLN A 10 7.09 1.71 7.79
N ILE A 11 7.09 2.99 7.43
CA ILE A 11 6.92 4.11 8.33
C ILE A 11 5.68 4.88 7.86
N VAL A 12 4.83 5.25 8.81
CA VAL A 12 3.59 5.98 8.55
C VAL A 12 3.59 7.24 9.40
N PHE A 13 3.52 8.39 8.74
CA PHE A 13 3.37 9.69 9.36
C PHE A 13 1.92 10.15 9.24
N ASN A 14 1.32 10.57 10.35
CA ASN A 14 -0.06 11.06 10.38
C ASN A 14 -0.06 12.49 10.90
N PHE A 15 -0.56 13.41 10.07
CA PHE A 15 -0.64 14.83 10.34
C PHE A 15 -2.12 15.23 10.40
N PRO A 16 -2.68 15.53 11.59
CA PRO A 16 -3.96 16.20 11.66
C PRO A 16 -3.83 17.61 11.08
N ILE A 17 -4.76 18.02 10.24
CA ILE A 17 -4.83 19.38 9.69
C ILE A 17 -6.18 19.96 10.13
N GLY A 18 -6.15 20.91 11.05
CA GLY A 18 -7.39 21.37 11.69
C GLY A 18 -8.13 20.22 12.40
N LYS A 19 -9.47 20.25 12.37
CA LYS A 19 -10.31 19.30 13.11
C LYS A 19 -10.82 18.16 12.22
N ASP A 20 -11.16 18.47 10.99
CA ASP A 20 -11.88 17.61 10.04
C ASP A 20 -11.00 16.99 8.94
N TRP A 21 -9.71 17.36 8.88
CA TRP A 21 -8.76 16.79 7.92
C TRP A 21 -7.64 15.97 8.56
N LYS A 22 -7.20 14.94 7.83
CA LYS A 22 -5.99 14.16 8.13
C LYS A 22 -5.19 13.95 6.87
N PHE A 23 -3.91 14.31 6.93
CA PHE A 23 -2.94 13.98 5.91
C PHE A 23 -2.03 12.87 6.41
N GLN A 24 -1.84 11.83 5.61
CA GLN A 24 -0.97 10.71 5.92
C GLN A 24 0.06 10.57 4.82
N GLN A 25 1.30 10.33 5.24
CA GLN A 25 2.38 9.89 4.37
C GLN A 25 2.84 8.51 4.81
N ARG A 26 3.10 7.61 3.86
CA ARG A 26 3.66 6.30 4.14
C ARG A 26 4.80 6.01 3.18
N VAL A 27 5.94 5.67 3.75
CA VAL A 27 7.05 5.06 3.00
C VAL A 27 7.11 3.60 3.40
N ARG A 28 7.10 2.70 2.42
CA ARG A 28 7.25 1.26 2.64
C ARG A 28 8.34 0.71 1.75
N TYR A 29 9.18 -0.12 2.32
CA TYR A 29 10.22 -0.86 1.64
C TYR A 29 9.86 -2.34 1.60
N ASP A 30 9.98 -2.96 0.42
CA ASP A 30 9.85 -4.40 0.21
C ASP A 30 11.17 -4.94 -0.37
N ALA A 31 11.80 -5.92 0.29
CA ALA A 31 12.91 -6.70 -0.25
C ALA A 31 12.35 -7.92 -0.95
N ARG A 32 12.52 -8.05 -2.28
CA ARG A 32 11.86 -9.08 -3.09
C ARG A 32 12.86 -10.09 -3.58
N PHE A 33 12.70 -11.33 -3.14
CA PHE A 33 13.46 -12.49 -3.62
C PHE A 33 12.52 -13.33 -4.48
N LYS A 34 12.74 -13.36 -5.79
CA LYS A 34 11.91 -14.09 -6.75
C LYS A 34 12.73 -15.15 -7.44
N GLU A 35 12.21 -16.36 -7.57
CA GLU A 35 12.89 -17.37 -8.41
C GLU A 35 12.94 -16.88 -9.87
N LYS A 36 14.08 -17.15 -10.52
CA LYS A 36 14.27 -16.88 -11.94
C LYS A 36 13.57 -17.98 -12.74
N VAL A 37 12.91 -17.57 -13.81
CA VAL A 37 12.31 -18.49 -14.78
C VAL A 37 13.06 -18.33 -16.09
N GLN A 38 13.57 -19.43 -16.62
CA GLN A 38 14.24 -19.49 -17.92
C GLN A 38 13.56 -20.55 -18.77
N ASN A 39 13.17 -20.20 -20.00
CA ASN A 39 12.47 -21.10 -20.93
C ASN A 39 11.19 -21.75 -20.37
N GLY A 40 10.49 -21.09 -19.44
CA GLY A 40 9.27 -21.62 -18.81
C GLY A 40 9.51 -22.57 -17.64
N GLU A 41 10.77 -22.91 -17.34
CA GLU A 41 11.15 -23.71 -16.19
C GLU A 41 11.64 -22.81 -15.05
N VAL A 42 11.24 -23.15 -13.82
CA VAL A 42 11.77 -22.50 -12.62
C VAL A 42 13.21 -22.98 -12.47
N MET A 43 14.16 -22.05 -12.49
CA MET A 43 15.56 -22.38 -12.22
C MET A 43 15.71 -22.57 -10.71
N ASP A 44 15.64 -23.83 -10.28
CA ASP A 44 15.74 -24.18 -8.87
C ASP A 44 17.05 -23.65 -8.27
N GLY A 45 16.98 -23.02 -7.10
CA GLY A 45 18.11 -22.36 -6.45
C GLY A 45 18.53 -20.98 -7.00
N HIS A 46 17.99 -20.50 -8.13
CA HIS A 46 18.33 -19.19 -8.69
C HIS A 46 17.30 -18.11 -8.34
N TYR A 47 17.67 -17.18 -7.46
CA TYR A 47 16.81 -16.06 -7.06
C TYR A 47 17.30 -14.74 -7.65
N GLY A 48 16.39 -14.01 -8.31
CA GLY A 48 16.54 -12.60 -8.58
C GLY A 48 16.18 -11.79 -7.33
N PHE A 49 17.05 -10.85 -6.99
CA PHE A 49 16.82 -9.93 -5.88
C PHE A 49 16.55 -8.53 -6.41
N ASN A 50 15.40 -7.96 -6.03
CA ASN A 50 15.10 -6.57 -6.33
C ASN A 50 14.47 -5.86 -5.13
N HIS A 51 14.78 -4.58 -5.03
CA HIS A 51 14.23 -3.71 -4.02
C HIS A 51 13.00 -3.01 -4.57
N ARG A 52 12.03 -2.71 -3.69
CA ARG A 52 10.93 -1.83 -4.04
C ARG A 52 10.65 -0.85 -2.92
N ILE A 53 10.58 0.43 -3.28
CA ILE A 53 10.04 1.48 -2.41
C ILE A 53 8.63 1.82 -2.89
N ARG A 54 7.75 2.03 -1.92
CA ARG A 54 6.38 2.48 -2.14
C ARG A 54 6.19 3.74 -1.32
N TYR A 55 5.85 4.83 -1.99
CA TYR A 55 5.51 6.08 -1.34
C TYR A 55 4.04 6.38 -1.57
N MET A 56 3.30 6.57 -0.48
CA MET A 56 1.87 6.83 -0.50
C MET A 56 1.56 8.11 0.25
N ILE A 57 0.73 8.94 -0.35
CA ILE A 57 0.06 10.06 0.29
C ILE A 57 -1.44 9.79 0.36
N ASN A 58 -2.04 10.18 1.48
CA ASN A 58 -3.46 10.03 1.69
C ASN A 58 -4.04 11.24 2.41
N LEU A 59 -5.06 11.84 1.80
CA LEU A 59 -5.82 12.92 2.38
C LEU A 59 -7.21 12.42 2.73
N ARG A 60 -7.64 12.64 3.98
CA ARG A 60 -8.97 12.28 4.47
C ARG A 60 -9.69 13.51 5.01
N LYS A 61 -10.99 13.59 4.74
CA LYS A 61 -11.88 14.63 5.27
C LYS A 61 -13.16 14.00 5.82
N THR A 62 -13.59 14.37 7.01
CA THR A 62 -14.92 13.99 7.52
C THR A 62 -16.03 14.66 6.71
N ILE A 63 -17.11 13.94 6.43
CA ILE A 63 -18.21 14.45 5.59
C ILE A 63 -19.13 15.40 6.37
N ASP A 64 -19.26 15.19 7.69
CA ASP A 64 -20.07 16.01 8.59
C ASP A 64 -19.32 17.24 9.16
N GLY A 65 -18.06 17.45 8.74
CA GLY A 65 -17.19 18.52 9.25
C GLY A 65 -16.80 18.40 10.73
N LYS A 66 -17.11 17.27 11.39
CA LYS A 66 -16.81 17.08 12.82
C LYS A 66 -15.38 16.59 13.01
N PRO A 67 -14.78 16.81 14.20
CA PRO A 67 -13.48 16.26 14.50
C PRO A 67 -13.41 14.74 14.29
N PHE A 68 -12.32 14.26 13.69
CA PHE A 68 -12.12 12.83 13.47
C PHE A 68 -12.19 12.04 14.78
N ASN A 69 -13.12 11.09 14.85
CA ASN A 69 -13.37 10.23 16.01
C ASN A 69 -13.71 8.79 15.57
N GLN A 70 -14.06 7.96 16.56
CA GLN A 70 -14.35 6.53 16.38
C GLN A 70 -15.62 6.22 15.58
N HIS A 71 -16.43 7.23 15.25
CA HIS A 71 -17.67 7.12 14.49
C HIS A 71 -17.68 7.98 13.23
N SER A 72 -16.55 8.60 12.86
CA SER A 72 -16.48 9.49 11.71
C SER A 72 -16.76 8.77 10.39
N THR A 73 -17.61 9.37 9.57
CA THR A 73 -17.73 9.07 8.15
C THR A 73 -16.83 10.04 7.37
N PHE A 74 -16.02 9.55 6.45
CA PHE A 74 -15.00 10.37 5.77
C PHE A 74 -14.82 9.97 4.31
N LEU A 75 -14.37 10.92 3.49
CA LEU A 75 -13.80 10.67 2.17
C LEU A 75 -12.29 10.55 2.27
N SER A 76 -11.69 9.72 1.42
CA SER A 76 -10.26 9.41 1.44
C SER A 76 -9.73 9.32 0.01
N VAL A 77 -8.80 10.22 -0.33
CA VAL A 77 -8.08 10.21 -1.61
C VAL A 77 -6.68 9.69 -1.36
N ASN A 78 -6.28 8.67 -2.09
CA ASN A 78 -4.97 8.03 -1.96
C ASN A 78 -4.22 8.10 -3.28
N ASN A 79 -2.94 8.40 -3.21
CA ASN A 79 -2.03 8.30 -4.33
C ASN A 79 -0.77 7.55 -3.88
N GLU A 80 -0.38 6.51 -4.60
CA GLU A 80 0.78 5.68 -4.29
C GLU A 80 1.62 5.41 -5.54
N VAL A 81 2.92 5.68 -5.44
CA VAL A 81 3.93 5.35 -6.44
C VAL A 81 4.78 4.22 -5.92
N LEU A 82 5.05 3.23 -6.77
CA LEU A 82 5.88 2.07 -6.48
C LEU A 82 7.04 2.03 -7.46
N VAL A 83 8.28 1.99 -6.95
CA VAL A 83 9.51 2.01 -7.76
C VAL A 83 10.38 0.83 -7.40
N ASN A 84 10.81 0.06 -8.41
CA ASN A 84 11.76 -1.04 -8.28
C ASN A 84 13.20 -0.56 -8.59
N PHE A 85 14.18 -1.09 -7.87
CA PHE A 85 15.60 -0.86 -8.13
C PHE A 85 16.45 -2.07 -7.73
N GLY A 86 17.71 -2.10 -8.17
CA GLY A 86 18.63 -3.22 -8.00
C GLY A 86 19.16 -3.74 -9.33
N LYS A 87 20.18 -4.62 -9.27
CA LYS A 87 20.94 -5.10 -10.45
C LYS A 87 20.07 -5.82 -11.48
N GLU A 88 18.96 -6.41 -11.05
CA GLU A 88 18.03 -7.18 -11.90
C GLU A 88 16.98 -6.30 -12.62
N ILE A 89 16.99 -4.98 -12.37
CA ILE A 89 16.07 -4.04 -13.02
C ILE A 89 16.78 -3.39 -14.20
N SER A 90 16.59 -3.97 -15.38
CA SER A 90 16.92 -3.36 -16.66
C SER A 90 15.66 -2.72 -17.25
N GLY A 91 15.71 -1.42 -17.58
CA GLY A 91 14.59 -0.67 -18.14
C GLY A 91 13.82 0.18 -17.13
N ASN A 92 12.48 0.06 -17.11
CA ASN A 92 11.63 0.97 -16.33
C ASN A 92 11.67 0.67 -14.82
N HIS A 93 12.05 1.67 -14.03
CA HIS A 93 12.06 1.60 -12.58
C HIS A 93 10.66 1.77 -11.96
N LEU A 94 9.71 2.40 -12.65
CA LEU A 94 8.33 2.51 -12.18
C LEU A 94 7.66 1.13 -12.22
N ASP A 95 7.28 0.59 -11.05
CA ASP A 95 6.53 -0.67 -10.95
C ASP A 95 5.06 -0.40 -11.25
N GLN A 96 4.48 0.52 -10.48
CA GLN A 96 3.06 0.82 -10.49
C GLN A 96 2.79 2.24 -9.97
N TYR A 97 1.72 2.83 -10.50
CA TYR A 97 1.07 4.00 -9.94
C TYR A 97 -0.36 3.64 -9.56
N ARG A 98 -0.81 4.06 -8.38
CA ARG A 98 -2.16 3.79 -7.89
C ARG A 98 -2.81 5.07 -7.40
N ALA A 99 -4.02 5.32 -7.87
CA ALA A 99 -4.88 6.38 -7.37
C ALA A 99 -6.18 5.77 -6.87
N SER A 100 -6.72 6.25 -5.76
CA SER A 100 -7.95 5.69 -5.21
C SER A 100 -8.80 6.74 -4.52
N LEU A 101 -10.10 6.56 -4.61
CA LEU A 101 -11.11 7.35 -3.91
C LEU A 101 -11.98 6.39 -3.10
N PHE A 102 -12.07 6.63 -1.80
CA PHE A 102 -12.84 5.81 -0.87
C PHE A 102 -13.83 6.65 -0.07
N LEU A 103 -14.99 6.05 0.18
CA LEU A 103 -15.87 6.39 1.30
C LEU A 103 -15.53 5.48 2.48
N GLY A 104 -15.28 6.08 3.64
CA GLY A 104 -14.86 5.37 4.83
C GLY A 104 -15.72 5.64 6.05
N LYS A 105 -15.76 4.67 6.96
CA LYS A 105 -16.41 4.76 8.26
C LYS A 105 -15.48 4.21 9.34
N ASN A 106 -15.25 5.00 10.37
CA ASN A 106 -14.70 4.50 11.62
C ASN A 106 -15.85 3.95 12.47
N TYR A 107 -15.62 2.79 13.08
CA TYR A 107 -16.46 2.20 14.11
C TYR A 107 -15.57 1.60 15.19
N LYS A 108 -15.48 2.27 16.35
CA LYS A 108 -14.61 1.90 17.48
C LYS A 108 -13.15 1.75 17.04
N ASN A 109 -12.64 0.52 16.99
CA ASN A 109 -11.28 0.18 16.59
C ASN A 109 -11.16 -0.34 15.14
N THR A 110 -12.27 -0.33 14.41
CA THR A 110 -12.37 -0.78 13.02
C THR A 110 -12.56 0.42 12.10
N THR A 111 -11.84 0.42 11.00
CA THR A 111 -12.04 1.34 9.88
C THR A 111 -12.40 0.53 8.65
N ILE A 112 -13.54 0.83 8.04
CA ILE A 112 -13.97 0.26 6.76
C ILE A 112 -13.88 1.36 5.70
N GLN A 113 -13.36 1.04 4.53
CA GLN A 113 -13.27 1.92 3.37
C GLN A 113 -13.70 1.14 2.12
N LEU A 114 -14.68 1.65 1.39
CA LEU A 114 -15.14 1.11 0.11
C LEU A 114 -14.97 2.16 -0.97
N GLY A 115 -14.51 1.75 -2.15
CA GLY A 115 -14.33 2.70 -3.23
C GLY A 115 -13.60 2.13 -4.41
N TYR A 116 -13.14 3.03 -5.26
CA TYR A 116 -12.54 2.73 -6.54
C TYR A 116 -11.04 2.94 -6.50
N MET A 117 -10.28 1.97 -7.02
CA MET A 117 -8.85 2.05 -7.22
C MET A 117 -8.51 1.92 -8.71
N TYR A 118 -7.83 2.93 -9.22
CA TYR A 118 -7.13 2.89 -10.49
C TYR A 118 -5.68 2.47 -10.27
N ARG A 119 -5.18 1.58 -11.12
CA ARG A 119 -3.77 1.16 -11.11
C ARG A 119 -3.21 1.15 -12.52
N PHE A 120 -2.11 1.87 -12.69
CA PHE A 120 -1.28 1.88 -13.88
C PHE A 120 -0.02 1.05 -13.64
N SER A 121 0.38 0.20 -14.59
CA SER A 121 1.60 -0.59 -14.51
C SER A 121 2.28 -0.66 -15.88
N PRO A 122 3.45 -0.01 -16.05
CA PRO A 122 4.24 -0.16 -17.27
C PRO A 122 4.83 -1.57 -17.34
N GLN A 123 4.93 -2.14 -18.55
CA GLN A 123 5.62 -3.41 -18.77
C GLN A 123 7.11 -3.18 -19.03
N LYS A 124 7.91 -4.26 -18.97
CA LYS A 124 9.36 -4.21 -19.25
C LYS A 124 9.66 -3.86 -20.73
N THR A 125 8.74 -4.18 -21.64
CA THR A 125 8.84 -3.84 -23.07
C THR A 125 8.37 -2.40 -23.30
N LEU A 126 9.11 -1.64 -24.13
CA LEU A 126 8.74 -0.28 -24.49
C LEU A 126 7.30 -0.21 -25.01
N ASN A 127 6.56 0.82 -24.60
CA ASN A 127 5.22 1.15 -25.10
C ASN A 127 4.05 0.21 -24.79
N ASN A 128 4.21 -0.74 -23.85
CA ASN A 128 3.08 -1.54 -23.36
C ASN A 128 2.73 -1.19 -21.91
N TYR A 129 1.49 -0.75 -21.69
CA TYR A 129 0.99 -0.28 -20.40
C TYR A 129 -0.31 -0.98 -20.04
N LYS A 130 -0.45 -1.38 -18.77
CA LYS A 130 -1.69 -1.96 -18.27
C LYS A 130 -2.41 -1.00 -17.34
N HIS A 131 -3.68 -0.78 -17.62
CA HIS A 131 -4.61 -0.01 -16.83
C HIS A 131 -5.58 -0.98 -16.15
N TYR A 132 -5.74 -0.83 -14.83
CA TYR A 132 -6.64 -1.64 -14.03
C TYR A 132 -7.61 -0.75 -13.29
N HIS A 133 -8.87 -1.16 -13.30
CA HIS A 133 -9.99 -0.51 -12.65
C HIS A 133 -10.58 -1.52 -11.67
N GLY A 134 -10.66 -1.18 -10.39
CA GLY A 134 -11.10 -2.14 -9.37
C GLY A 134 -11.91 -1.50 -8.26
N LEU A 135 -13.07 -2.09 -7.98
CA LEU A 135 -13.78 -1.86 -6.72
C LEU A 135 -12.97 -2.51 -5.60
N THR A 136 -12.71 -1.75 -4.54
CA THR A 136 -11.82 -2.14 -3.45
C THR A 136 -12.50 -1.92 -2.10
N LEU A 137 -12.46 -2.95 -1.26
CA LEU A 137 -12.87 -2.90 0.14
C LEU A 137 -11.64 -3.06 1.03
N TRP A 138 -11.41 -2.11 1.93
CA TRP A 138 -10.38 -2.15 2.94
C TRP A 138 -10.99 -2.15 4.34
N ILE A 139 -10.61 -3.15 5.13
CA ILE A 139 -11.01 -3.27 6.52
C ILE A 139 -9.73 -3.29 7.34
N SER A 140 -9.61 -2.37 8.30
CA SER A 140 -8.47 -2.27 9.21
C SER A 140 -8.97 -2.33 10.64
N GLN A 141 -8.43 -3.25 11.43
CA GLN A 141 -8.76 -3.40 12.85
C GLN A 141 -7.52 -3.17 13.68
N ASN A 142 -7.65 -2.37 14.74
CA ASN A 142 -6.58 -2.09 15.69
C ASN A 142 -6.86 -2.81 17.00
N TYR A 143 -5.99 -3.74 17.40
CA TYR A 143 -6.09 -4.43 18.68
C TYR A 143 -5.07 -3.88 19.67
N LYS A 144 -5.50 -3.70 20.92
CA LYS A 144 -4.60 -3.38 22.04
C LYS A 144 -4.48 -4.64 22.89
N PHE A 145 -3.35 -5.32 22.81
CA PHE A 145 -3.02 -6.36 23.78
C PHE A 145 -2.69 -5.67 25.10
N LYS A 146 -3.45 -6.00 26.17
CA LYS A 146 -3.13 -5.50 27.50
C LYS A 146 -1.78 -6.11 27.91
N LYS A 147 -0.89 -5.31 28.50
CA LYS A 147 0.31 -5.85 29.17
C LYS A 147 -0.15 -6.90 30.19
N PRO A 148 0.52 -8.06 30.32
CA PRO A 148 0.25 -8.96 31.43
C PRO A 148 0.46 -8.18 32.74
N LYS A 149 -0.53 -8.21 33.63
CA LYS A 149 -0.36 -7.74 35.00
C LYS A 149 0.54 -8.76 35.70
N GLY A 150 1.77 -8.38 36.02
CA GLY A 150 2.70 -9.18 36.78
C GLY A 150 3.92 -9.60 35.97
N SER A 151 4.94 -8.75 35.98
CA SER A 151 6.33 -9.19 35.94
C SER A 151 6.95 -8.58 37.19
N ILE A 152 7.25 -9.47 38.15
CA ILE A 152 7.93 -9.20 39.42
C ILE A 152 9.31 -8.60 39.13
#